data_AF-A0A7S4KBH3-F1
#
_entry.id   AF-A0A7S4KBH3-F1
#
_cell.length_a   1.000
_cell.length_b   1.000
_cell.length_c   1.000
_cell.angle_alpha   90.00
_cell.angle_beta   90.00
_cell.angle_gamma   90.00
#
_symmetry.space_group_name_H-M   'P 1'
#
loop_
_entity.id
_entity.type
_entity.pdbx_description
1 polymer ?
#
loop_
_entity_poly.entity_id
_entity_poly.type
_entity_poly.pdbx_seq_one_letter_code
_entity_poly.pdbx_strand_id
1 'polypeptide(L)'
;MSGAAALIRQYFGDGHYPAGYRNESKDASIDASGTLVKAVLLNSGVEMEGRKLAVGSGTQSSVMYDSIQGFGRVNLTATLRLPGKKNIVMRAIDRLTVKDGEKMPFQVVVNNTLCGGGGTGKELRATLVWADPPGSSGCTKCLINDLDLTLIDDKTGKTYYPNDMGSGGDHRNNVERIVVPATEVGEDGASYTATVDAYNLDTSDQQFSLVMSGCFNFDGQDDFGFAVPSRAGRSLLLAPAAMAALLSAAFFII
;
A
#
# COMPACT_ATOMS: atom_id res chain seq x y z
N MET A 1 10.65 14.94 11.54
CA MET A 1 9.69 13.88 11.12
C MET A 1 8.78 13.39 12.24
N SER A 2 9.19 13.40 13.51
CA SER A 2 8.39 12.88 14.64
C SER A 2 7.00 13.51 14.80
N GLY A 3 6.85 14.82 14.53
CA GLY A 3 5.54 15.48 14.56
C GLY A 3 4.55 14.94 13.52
N ALA A 4 5.02 14.65 12.30
CA ALA A 4 4.17 14.04 11.26
C ALA A 4 3.74 12.62 11.66
N ALA A 5 4.64 11.83 12.26
CA ALA A 5 4.32 10.51 12.79
C ALA A 5 3.27 10.58 13.91
N ALA A 6 3.36 11.57 14.80
CA ALA A 6 2.37 11.80 15.85
C ALA A 6 0.99 12.16 15.26
N LEU A 7 0.93 13.00 14.23
CA LEU A 7 -0.31 13.33 13.52
C LEU A 7 -0.94 12.10 12.86
N ILE A 8 -0.13 11.21 12.27
CA ILE A 8 -0.65 9.96 11.70
C ILE A 8 -1.24 9.08 12.79
N ARG A 9 -0.54 8.89 13.92
CA ARG A 9 -1.08 8.11 15.05
C ARG A 9 -2.37 8.72 15.59
N GLN A 10 -2.42 10.04 15.72
CA GLN A 10 -3.63 10.73 16.15
C GLN A 10 -4.76 10.55 15.14
N TYR A 11 -4.49 10.63 13.84
CA TYR A 11 -5.49 10.42 12.79
C TYR A 11 -6.19 9.06 12.92
N PHE A 12 -5.42 7.99 13.12
CA PHE A 12 -5.94 6.65 13.36
C PHE A 12 -6.60 6.48 14.74
N GLY A 13 -5.92 6.93 15.80
CA GLY A 13 -6.39 6.77 17.18
C GLY A 13 -7.67 7.56 17.48
N ASP A 14 -7.85 8.73 16.89
CA ASP A 14 -9.06 9.53 17.03
C ASP A 14 -10.18 9.05 16.09
N GLY A 15 -9.95 8.05 15.24
CA GLY A 15 -10.96 7.47 14.35
C GLY A 15 -11.31 8.31 13.12
N HIS A 16 -10.32 9.00 12.54
CA HIS A 16 -10.52 9.74 11.29
C HIS A 16 -10.47 8.86 10.05
N TYR A 17 -9.78 7.72 10.12
CA TYR A 17 -9.77 6.74 9.05
C TYR A 17 -11.13 5.99 8.97
N PRO A 18 -11.63 5.64 7.77
CA PRO A 18 -11.10 5.96 6.44
C PRO A 18 -11.62 7.28 5.85
N ALA A 19 -12.67 7.85 6.43
CA ALA A 19 -13.45 8.89 5.78
C ALA A 19 -12.82 10.30 5.84
N GLY A 20 -11.83 10.48 6.73
CA GLY A 20 -11.11 11.72 6.99
C GLY A 20 -11.77 12.60 8.04
N TYR A 21 -12.91 12.22 8.59
CA TYR A 21 -13.56 12.91 9.72
C TYR A 21 -13.65 11.95 10.90
N ARG A 22 -13.63 12.52 12.10
CA ARG A 22 -13.74 11.75 13.34
C ARG A 22 -15.04 10.95 13.37
N ASN A 23 -14.92 9.64 13.49
CA ASN A 23 -16.02 8.76 13.85
C ASN A 23 -16.02 8.59 15.37
N GLU A 24 -17.13 8.92 16.02
CA GLU A 24 -17.26 8.90 17.48
C GLU A 24 -17.49 7.50 18.06
N SER A 25 -17.66 6.48 17.21
CA SER A 25 -17.71 5.10 17.67
C SER A 25 -16.38 4.71 18.31
N LYS A 26 -16.43 4.00 19.44
CA LYS A 26 -15.21 3.46 20.08
C LYS A 26 -14.47 2.48 19.18
N ASP A 27 -15.22 1.77 18.34
CA ASP A 27 -14.66 0.82 17.39
C ASP A 27 -13.90 1.52 16.27
N ALA A 28 -14.02 2.85 16.11
CA ALA A 28 -13.30 3.64 15.11
C ALA A 28 -11.81 3.88 15.42
N SER A 29 -11.41 3.71 16.69
CA SER A 29 -10.04 3.97 17.12
C SER A 29 -9.11 2.85 16.67
N ILE A 30 -8.05 3.21 15.94
CA ILE A 30 -7.02 2.26 15.50
C ILE A 30 -5.70 2.56 16.23
N ASP A 31 -5.15 1.56 16.92
CA ASP A 31 -3.78 1.60 17.41
C ASP A 31 -2.80 1.25 16.27
N ALA A 32 -2.38 2.28 15.54
CA ALA A 32 -1.53 2.16 14.37
C ALA A 32 -0.10 1.71 14.75
N SER A 33 0.32 0.59 14.18
CA SER A 33 1.67 0.05 14.38
C SER A 33 2.77 0.99 13.85
N GLY A 34 4.01 0.71 14.24
CA GLY A 34 5.17 1.43 13.68
C GLY A 34 5.31 1.25 12.16
N THR A 35 4.99 0.06 11.63
CA THR A 35 5.05 -0.24 10.19
C THR A 35 3.96 0.49 9.42
N LEU A 36 2.74 0.61 9.97
CA LEU A 36 1.67 1.39 9.34
C LEU A 36 2.02 2.89 9.31
N VAL A 37 2.51 3.45 10.42
CA VAL A 37 2.92 4.86 10.46
C VAL A 37 4.06 5.12 9.45
N LYS A 38 5.03 4.20 9.35
CA LYS A 38 6.10 4.27 8.36
C LYS A 38 5.54 4.17 6.92
N ALA A 39 4.62 3.25 6.65
CA ALA A 39 3.98 3.09 5.34
C ALA A 39 3.26 4.36 4.90
N VAL A 40 2.48 4.99 5.78
CA VAL A 40 1.79 6.26 5.48
C VAL A 40 2.79 7.38 5.19
N LEU A 41 3.87 7.51 5.97
CA LEU A 41 4.89 8.54 5.74
C LEU A 41 5.54 8.37 4.35
N LEU A 42 5.95 7.16 4.00
CA LEU A 42 6.66 6.87 2.75
C LEU A 42 5.72 6.94 1.54
N ASN A 43 4.46 6.50 1.69
CA ASN A 43 3.44 6.64 0.66
C ASN A 43 3.12 8.12 0.35
N SER A 44 3.27 8.99 1.36
CA SER A 44 3.06 10.44 1.23
C SER A 44 4.24 11.20 0.64
N GLY A 45 5.36 10.51 0.40
CA GLY A 45 6.57 11.10 -0.16
C GLY A 45 6.34 11.66 -1.57
N VAL A 46 6.92 12.83 -1.83
CA VAL A 46 6.86 13.51 -3.13
C VAL A 46 8.29 13.76 -3.59
N GLU A 47 8.55 13.47 -4.87
CA GLU A 47 9.87 13.64 -5.47
C GLU A 47 10.31 15.10 -5.38
N MET A 48 11.61 15.28 -5.16
CA MET A 48 12.30 16.55 -5.15
C MET A 48 13.24 16.62 -6.34
N GLU A 49 13.38 17.80 -6.91
CA GLU A 49 14.27 18.03 -8.07
C GLU A 49 15.76 17.80 -7.74
N GLY A 50 16.13 17.87 -6.47
CA GLY A 50 17.53 17.78 -6.07
C GLY A 50 17.86 18.47 -4.77
N ARG A 51 19.16 18.58 -4.49
CA ARG A 51 19.70 19.37 -3.37
C ARG A 51 20.66 20.44 -3.87
N LYS A 52 20.73 21.56 -3.15
CA LYS A 52 21.81 22.53 -3.32
C LYS A 52 23.04 22.07 -2.55
N LEU A 53 24.20 22.13 -3.19
CA LEU A 53 25.48 21.75 -2.56
C LEU A 53 26.02 22.88 -1.66
N ALA A 54 25.83 24.14 -2.08
CA ALA A 54 26.14 25.33 -1.30
C ALA A 54 25.27 26.52 -1.74
N VAL A 55 25.24 27.58 -0.94
CA VAL A 55 24.64 28.86 -1.34
C VAL A 55 25.45 29.41 -2.54
N GLY A 56 24.79 29.62 -3.68
CA GLY A 56 25.44 30.10 -4.91
C GLY A 56 26.01 29.00 -5.83
N SER A 57 25.89 27.71 -5.48
CA SER A 57 26.25 26.60 -6.37
C SER A 57 25.08 26.13 -7.23
N GLY A 58 25.38 25.27 -8.23
CA GLY A 58 24.36 24.52 -8.97
C GLY A 58 23.58 23.53 -8.09
N THR A 59 22.45 23.05 -8.60
CA THR A 59 21.62 22.00 -8.00
C THR A 59 22.13 20.64 -8.45
N GLN A 60 22.35 19.72 -7.51
CA GLN A 60 22.55 18.32 -7.82
C GLN A 60 21.18 17.67 -8.03
N SER A 61 20.93 17.15 -9.23
CA SER A 61 19.71 16.40 -9.54
C SER A 61 19.58 15.17 -8.65
N SER A 62 18.36 14.81 -8.32
CA SER A 62 18.01 13.64 -7.51
C SER A 62 16.79 12.98 -8.13
N VAL A 63 16.72 11.66 -8.02
CA VAL A 63 15.57 10.87 -8.47
C VAL A 63 15.01 10.08 -7.30
N MET A 64 13.75 9.67 -7.40
CA MET A 64 13.13 8.85 -6.36
C MET A 64 13.96 7.60 -6.05
N TYR A 65 13.96 7.20 -4.77
CA TYR A 65 14.67 6.04 -4.21
C TYR A 65 16.22 6.14 -4.20
N ASP A 66 16.79 7.27 -4.65
CA ASP A 66 18.22 7.49 -4.51
C ASP A 66 18.65 7.76 -3.05
N SER A 67 19.95 7.80 -2.81
CA SER A 67 20.52 8.07 -1.48
C SER A 67 20.47 9.54 -1.04
N ILE A 68 19.92 10.44 -1.88
CA ILE A 68 19.80 11.87 -1.60
C ILE A 68 18.42 12.16 -1.01
N GLN A 69 17.35 11.64 -1.62
CA GLN A 69 15.97 11.92 -1.23
C GLN A 69 15.18 10.70 -0.76
N GLY A 70 15.63 9.49 -1.07
CA GLY A 70 14.88 8.26 -0.77
C GLY A 70 13.47 8.32 -1.31
N PHE A 71 12.46 8.13 -0.45
CA PHE A 71 11.05 8.17 -0.82
C PHE A 71 10.49 9.59 -1.06
N GLY A 72 11.34 10.62 -0.96
CA GLY A 72 11.01 12.01 -1.21
C GLY A 72 10.58 12.78 0.05
N ARG A 73 10.14 14.03 -0.14
CA ARG A 73 9.67 14.89 0.94
C ARG A 73 8.27 14.48 1.37
N VAL A 74 8.05 14.31 2.68
CA VAL A 74 6.73 13.98 3.22
C VAL A 74 5.70 15.09 2.95
N ASN A 75 4.58 14.68 2.37
CA ASN A 75 3.39 15.48 2.18
C ASN A 75 2.15 14.66 2.55
N LEU A 76 1.72 14.71 3.82
CA LEU A 76 0.61 13.89 4.33
C LEU A 76 -0.69 14.05 3.54
N THR A 77 -0.93 15.19 2.89
CA THR A 77 -2.14 15.42 2.08
C THR A 77 -2.21 14.57 0.80
N ALA A 78 -1.08 13.98 0.38
CA ALA A 78 -1.00 13.05 -0.74
C ALA A 78 -1.47 11.64 -0.37
N THR A 79 -1.74 11.36 0.91
CA THR A 79 -2.13 10.03 1.39
C THR A 79 -3.31 10.10 2.35
N LEU A 80 -3.25 10.95 3.38
CA LEU A 80 -4.33 11.11 4.34
C LEU A 80 -5.51 11.86 3.74
N ARG A 81 -6.71 11.28 3.87
CA ARG A 81 -7.96 11.97 3.58
C ARG A 81 -8.29 12.92 4.73
N LEU A 82 -8.45 14.21 4.45
CA LEU A 82 -8.71 15.24 5.46
C LEU A 82 -10.16 15.76 5.39
N PRO A 83 -10.70 16.29 6.50
CA PRO A 83 -12.05 16.84 6.51
C PRO A 83 -12.23 17.93 5.43
N GLY A 84 -13.32 17.85 4.67
CA GLY A 84 -13.64 18.82 3.61
C GLY A 84 -12.73 18.75 2.37
N LYS A 85 -11.79 17.79 2.30
CA LYS A 85 -10.93 17.56 1.13
C LYS A 85 -11.28 16.21 0.49
N LYS A 86 -11.85 16.26 -0.71
CA LYS A 86 -12.07 15.09 -1.58
C LYS A 86 -10.96 15.04 -2.62
N ASN A 87 -9.72 14.80 -2.19
CA ASN A 87 -8.56 14.77 -3.09
C ASN A 87 -7.89 13.39 -3.17
N ILE A 88 -8.15 12.51 -2.19
CA ILE A 88 -7.53 11.20 -2.08
C ILE A 88 -8.41 10.26 -1.26
N VAL A 89 -8.30 8.96 -1.53
CA VAL A 89 -8.80 7.85 -0.72
C VAL A 89 -7.57 7.06 -0.26
N MET A 90 -7.61 6.58 0.98
CA MET A 90 -6.58 5.70 1.54
C MET A 90 -7.23 4.37 1.93
N ARG A 91 -6.57 3.27 1.58
CA ARG A 91 -6.80 1.94 2.17
C ARG A 91 -5.58 1.61 3.01
N ALA A 92 -5.80 1.30 4.29
CA ALA A 92 -4.75 0.92 5.23
C ALA A 92 -4.98 -0.51 5.72
N ILE A 93 -3.90 -1.28 5.75
CA ILE A 93 -3.82 -2.65 6.26
C ILE A 93 -2.69 -2.65 7.28
N ASP A 94 -2.93 -3.23 8.47
CA ASP A 94 -1.96 -3.20 9.56
C ASP A 94 -1.83 -4.55 10.27
N ARG A 95 -0.57 -4.99 10.45
CA ARG A 95 -0.21 -6.26 11.12
C ARG A 95 -0.86 -7.49 10.51
N LEU A 96 -1.17 -7.46 9.21
CA LEU A 96 -1.63 -8.65 8.51
C LEU A 96 -0.44 -9.62 8.41
N THR A 97 -0.70 -10.89 8.69
CA THR A 97 0.33 -11.93 8.79
C THR A 97 0.31 -12.77 7.52
N VAL A 98 1.45 -12.90 6.84
CA VAL A 98 1.63 -13.77 5.68
C VAL A 98 2.60 -14.89 5.99
N LYS A 99 2.30 -16.10 5.50
CA LYS A 99 3.18 -17.28 5.64
C LYS A 99 4.10 -17.44 4.44
N ASP A 100 5.19 -18.17 4.62
CA ASP A 100 6.15 -18.43 3.55
C ASP A 100 5.48 -19.01 2.29
N GLY A 101 5.76 -18.43 1.12
CA GLY A 101 5.17 -18.77 -0.17
C GLY A 101 3.70 -18.37 -0.37
N GLU A 102 3.06 -17.73 0.62
CA GLU A 102 1.69 -17.22 0.50
C GLU A 102 1.63 -15.90 -0.27
N LYS A 103 0.58 -15.73 -1.07
CA LYS A 103 0.28 -14.51 -1.82
C LYS A 103 -1.05 -13.93 -1.37
N MET A 104 -1.05 -12.65 -1.02
CA MET A 104 -2.23 -11.93 -0.53
C MET A 104 -2.62 -10.82 -1.53
N PRO A 105 -3.73 -10.97 -2.27
CA PRO A 105 -4.21 -9.97 -3.21
C PRO A 105 -5.10 -8.91 -2.55
N PHE A 106 -4.92 -7.65 -2.93
CA PHE A 106 -5.69 -6.48 -2.51
C PHE A 106 -6.14 -5.68 -3.73
N GLN A 107 -7.41 -5.85 -4.10
CA GLN A 107 -7.98 -5.17 -5.26
C GLN A 107 -8.51 -3.78 -4.90
N VAL A 108 -8.32 -2.83 -5.82
CA VAL A 108 -8.95 -1.50 -5.81
C VAL A 108 -9.57 -1.22 -7.19
N VAL A 109 -10.63 -0.42 -7.22
CA VAL A 109 -11.35 -0.06 -8.45
C VAL A 109 -11.39 1.45 -8.59
N VAL A 110 -10.84 2.00 -9.66
CA VAL A 110 -10.76 3.44 -9.90
C VAL A 110 -12.15 4.09 -9.86
N ASN A 111 -12.26 5.17 -9.11
CA ASN A 111 -13.46 5.98 -8.96
C ASN A 111 -13.08 7.45 -8.67
N ASN A 112 -12.95 8.24 -9.75
CA ASN A 112 -12.56 9.64 -9.70
C ASN A 112 -13.63 10.54 -9.05
N THR A 113 -14.88 10.09 -8.95
CA THR A 113 -15.93 10.85 -8.24
C THR A 113 -15.62 11.04 -6.76
N LEU A 114 -14.88 10.11 -6.13
CA LEU A 114 -14.43 10.21 -4.74
C LEU A 114 -13.39 11.31 -4.51
N CYS A 115 -12.80 11.81 -5.59
CA CYS A 115 -11.77 12.83 -5.62
C CYS A 115 -12.21 14.12 -6.34
N GLY A 116 -13.52 14.37 -6.44
CA GLY A 116 -14.07 15.63 -6.96
C GLY A 116 -14.40 15.64 -8.46
N GLY A 117 -14.33 14.50 -9.16
CA GLY A 117 -14.94 14.29 -10.49
C GLY A 117 -14.41 15.14 -11.65
N GLY A 118 -13.36 15.94 -11.45
CA GLY A 118 -12.85 16.96 -12.39
C GLY A 118 -11.73 16.50 -13.34
N GLY A 119 -11.77 15.26 -13.84
CA GLY A 119 -11.08 14.88 -15.08
C GLY A 119 -9.54 14.75 -15.06
N THR A 120 -8.89 14.67 -13.91
CA THR A 120 -7.49 14.20 -13.85
C THR A 120 -7.40 13.07 -12.83
N GLY A 121 -7.00 11.88 -13.29
CA GLY A 121 -6.67 10.77 -12.40
C GLY A 121 -5.66 11.25 -11.36
N LYS A 122 -5.77 10.75 -10.13
CA LYS A 122 -4.66 10.85 -9.18
C LYS A 122 -3.77 9.64 -9.37
N GLU A 123 -2.50 9.80 -9.01
CA GLU A 123 -1.60 8.66 -8.93
C GLU A 123 -2.22 7.56 -8.05
N LEU A 124 -2.04 6.32 -8.46
CA LEU A 124 -2.30 5.17 -7.61
C LEU A 124 -0.98 4.75 -6.98
N ARG A 125 -0.90 4.84 -5.66
CA ARG A 125 0.28 4.47 -4.88
C ARG A 125 -0.04 3.25 -4.02
N ALA A 126 0.91 2.35 -3.88
CA ALA A 126 0.88 1.24 -2.95
C ALA A 126 2.23 1.14 -2.26
N THR A 127 2.25 1.18 -0.92
CA THR A 127 3.48 1.10 -0.11
C THR A 127 3.35 -0.02 0.91
N LEU A 128 4.19 -1.04 0.76
CA LEU A 128 4.37 -2.16 1.66
C LEU A 128 5.52 -1.87 2.63
N VAL A 129 5.31 -2.16 3.92
CA VAL A 129 6.34 -2.03 4.96
C VAL A 129 6.22 -3.19 5.94
N TRP A 130 7.35 -3.79 6.30
CA TRP A 130 7.42 -4.78 7.37
C TRP A 130 8.57 -4.51 8.33
N ALA A 131 8.41 -4.98 9.57
CA ALA A 131 9.48 -5.01 10.55
C ALA A 131 10.20 -6.35 10.38
N ASP A 132 11.27 -6.33 9.59
CA ASP A 132 12.12 -7.49 9.34
C ASP A 132 12.78 -7.99 10.64
N PRO A 133 12.95 -9.31 10.83
CA PRO A 133 13.71 -9.84 11.95
C PRO A 133 15.13 -9.25 12.02
N PRO A 134 15.74 -9.18 13.22
CA PRO A 134 17.07 -8.62 13.37
C PRO A 134 18.11 -9.46 12.61
N GLY A 135 18.78 -8.83 11.64
CA GLY A 135 19.89 -9.45 10.92
C GLY A 135 21.15 -9.66 11.76
N SER A 136 22.06 -10.49 11.25
CA SER A 136 23.36 -10.74 11.89
C SER A 136 24.30 -9.53 11.77
N SER A 137 25.13 -9.31 12.79
CA SER A 137 26.15 -8.24 12.73
C SER A 137 27.14 -8.47 11.58
N GLY A 138 27.36 -7.44 10.76
CA GLY A 138 28.27 -7.52 9.61
C GLY A 138 27.68 -8.13 8.33
N CYS A 139 26.36 -8.34 8.27
CA CYS A 139 25.68 -8.74 7.03
C CYS A 139 25.91 -7.71 5.90
N THR A 140 26.12 -8.22 4.69
CA THR A 140 26.17 -7.41 3.46
C THR A 140 24.80 -7.29 2.80
N LYS A 141 23.95 -8.31 2.96
CA LYS A 141 22.51 -8.32 2.68
C LYS A 141 21.82 -8.70 3.99
N CYS A 142 21.09 -7.75 4.58
CA CYS A 142 20.55 -7.90 5.93
C CYS A 142 19.06 -8.19 5.99
N LEU A 143 18.40 -8.22 4.82
CA LEU A 143 17.00 -8.60 4.72
C LEU A 143 16.87 -10.10 5.01
N ILE A 144 16.08 -10.46 6.02
CA ILE A 144 15.87 -11.83 6.48
C ILE A 144 14.59 -12.41 5.86
N ASN A 145 13.50 -11.66 5.96
CA ASN A 145 12.23 -12.00 5.34
C ASN A 145 12.03 -11.14 4.09
N ASP A 146 11.91 -11.79 2.94
CA ASP A 146 11.76 -11.18 1.62
C ASP A 146 10.28 -11.17 1.23
N LEU A 147 9.68 -9.98 1.20
CA LEU A 147 8.31 -9.77 0.72
C LEU A 147 8.37 -8.95 -0.57
N ASP A 148 7.66 -9.41 -1.59
CA ASP A 148 7.53 -8.70 -2.86
C ASP A 148 6.12 -8.11 -3.01
N LEU A 149 6.06 -6.86 -3.47
CA LEU A 149 4.87 -6.13 -3.84
C LEU A 149 4.81 -6.02 -5.36
N THR A 150 3.71 -6.48 -5.93
CA THR A 150 3.38 -6.23 -7.33
C THR A 150 2.04 -5.54 -7.45
N LEU A 151 1.83 -4.76 -8.50
CA LEU A 151 0.54 -4.16 -8.81
C LEU A 151 0.22 -4.43 -10.27
N ILE A 152 -0.91 -5.08 -10.53
CA ILE A 152 -1.34 -5.45 -11.88
C ILE A 152 -2.57 -4.62 -12.26
N ASP A 153 -2.54 -4.03 -13.45
CA ASP A 153 -3.77 -3.56 -14.12
C ASP A 153 -4.52 -4.79 -14.64
N ASP A 154 -5.65 -5.13 -14.02
CA ASP A 154 -6.38 -6.36 -14.30
C ASP A 154 -6.93 -6.42 -15.73
N LYS A 155 -7.08 -5.26 -16.40
CA LYS A 155 -7.57 -5.18 -17.78
C LYS A 155 -6.46 -5.41 -18.79
N THR A 156 -5.30 -4.81 -18.59
CA THR A 156 -4.18 -4.87 -19.55
C THR A 156 -3.18 -5.98 -19.25
N GLY A 157 -3.16 -6.49 -18.02
CA GLY A 157 -2.13 -7.39 -17.51
C GLY A 157 -0.78 -6.70 -17.26
N LYS A 158 -0.70 -5.37 -17.41
CA LYS A 158 0.53 -4.62 -17.13
C LYS A 158 0.87 -4.75 -15.64
N THR A 159 2.08 -5.21 -15.37
CA THR A 159 2.62 -5.31 -14.02
C THR A 159 3.52 -4.11 -13.73
N TYR A 160 3.31 -3.50 -12.58
CA TYR A 160 4.15 -2.49 -11.98
C TYR A 160 4.93 -3.13 -10.83
N TYR A 161 6.20 -2.76 -10.72
CA TYR A 161 7.16 -3.32 -9.77
C TYR A 161 7.63 -2.22 -8.81
N PRO A 162 8.08 -2.60 -7.60
CA PRO A 162 8.32 -1.66 -6.52
C PRO A 162 9.63 -0.90 -6.72
N ASN A 163 9.74 0.26 -6.06
CA ASN A 163 10.97 1.06 -5.97
C ASN A 163 11.62 1.37 -7.34
N ASP A 164 10.77 1.59 -8.36
CA ASP A 164 11.12 1.78 -9.78
C ASP A 164 12.00 0.66 -10.36
N MET A 165 11.87 -0.55 -9.82
CA MET A 165 12.40 -1.75 -10.45
C MET A 165 11.71 -1.94 -11.80
N GLY A 166 12.48 -2.16 -12.86
CA GLY A 166 11.91 -2.40 -14.20
C GLY A 166 11.22 -3.78 -14.33
N SER A 167 11.56 -4.70 -13.44
CA SER A 167 11.02 -6.06 -13.33
C SER A 167 11.42 -6.70 -11.99
N GLY A 168 10.62 -7.67 -11.53
CA GLY A 168 10.90 -8.44 -10.30
C GLY A 168 10.63 -7.66 -9.01
N GLY A 169 10.97 -8.27 -7.86
CA GLY A 169 10.86 -7.67 -6.53
C GLY A 169 12.12 -6.95 -6.06
N ASP A 170 12.03 -6.21 -4.95
CA ASP A 170 13.17 -5.59 -4.28
C ASP A 170 13.63 -6.41 -3.08
N HIS A 171 14.53 -7.33 -3.37
CA HIS A 171 15.08 -8.26 -2.38
C HIS A 171 16.10 -7.62 -1.42
N ARG A 172 16.17 -6.30 -1.27
CA ARG A 172 17.13 -5.61 -0.38
C ARG A 172 16.48 -4.76 0.69
N ASN A 173 15.25 -4.31 0.46
CA ASN A 173 14.60 -3.32 1.30
C ASN A 173 13.36 -3.90 1.97
N ASN A 174 13.17 -3.59 3.25
CA ASN A 174 11.92 -3.92 3.97
C ASN A 174 10.79 -2.90 3.73
N VAL A 175 10.88 -2.20 2.61
CA VAL A 175 9.92 -1.19 2.16
C VAL A 175 9.89 -1.25 0.65
N GLU A 176 8.69 -1.40 0.12
CA GLU A 176 8.46 -1.43 -1.30
C GLU A 176 7.31 -0.50 -1.68
N ARG A 177 7.54 0.39 -2.64
CA ARG A 177 6.49 1.31 -3.11
C ARG A 177 6.36 1.27 -4.63
N ILE A 178 5.11 1.16 -5.07
CA ILE A 178 4.70 1.32 -6.45
C ILE A 178 3.94 2.64 -6.59
N VAL A 179 4.25 3.40 -7.64
CA VAL A 179 3.51 4.61 -8.04
C VAL A 179 3.13 4.46 -9.51
N VAL A 180 1.82 4.35 -9.77
CA VAL A 180 1.28 4.46 -11.13
C VAL A 180 0.99 5.94 -11.37
N PRO A 181 1.65 6.58 -12.35
CA PRO A 181 1.44 7.99 -12.62
C PRO A 181 0.00 8.24 -13.07
N ALA A 182 -0.54 9.41 -12.74
CA ALA A 182 -1.90 9.82 -13.09
C ALA A 182 -2.26 9.64 -14.57
N THR A 183 -1.28 9.74 -15.46
CA THR A 183 -1.42 9.55 -16.92
C THR A 183 -1.59 8.10 -17.35
N GLU A 184 -1.28 7.15 -16.46
CA GLU A 184 -1.38 5.71 -16.71
C GLU A 184 -2.45 5.02 -15.88
N VAL A 185 -2.98 5.68 -14.85
CA VAL A 185 -4.14 5.16 -14.12
C VAL A 185 -5.33 5.10 -15.07
N GLY A 186 -5.97 3.93 -15.14
CA GLY A 186 -7.11 3.67 -16.01
C GLY A 186 -8.32 4.54 -15.69
N GLU A 187 -9.31 4.52 -16.58
CA GLU A 187 -10.58 5.24 -16.42
C GLU A 187 -11.41 4.69 -15.24
N ASP A 188 -12.48 5.40 -14.89
CA ASP A 188 -13.43 4.95 -13.84
C ASP A 188 -13.91 3.51 -14.12
N GLY A 189 -13.80 2.64 -13.10
CA GLY A 189 -14.08 1.22 -13.20
C GLY A 189 -12.89 0.33 -13.56
N ALA A 190 -11.72 0.89 -13.91
CA ALA A 190 -10.49 0.11 -14.03
C ALA A 190 -10.12 -0.51 -12.68
N SER A 191 -9.75 -1.80 -12.66
CA SER A 191 -9.34 -2.49 -11.44
C SER A 191 -7.85 -2.78 -11.43
N TYR A 192 -7.26 -2.63 -10.25
CA TYR A 192 -5.86 -2.92 -10.00
C TYR A 192 -5.76 -3.85 -8.81
N THR A 193 -4.93 -4.88 -8.93
CA THR A 193 -4.67 -5.85 -7.85
C THR A 193 -3.24 -5.71 -7.36
N ALA A 194 -3.09 -5.21 -6.13
CA ALA A 194 -1.81 -5.26 -5.42
C ALA A 194 -1.64 -6.65 -4.82
N THR A 195 -0.50 -7.31 -5.01
CA THR A 195 -0.22 -8.61 -4.40
C THR A 195 1.00 -8.48 -3.51
N VAL A 196 0.86 -8.85 -2.24
CA VAL A 196 1.98 -9.06 -1.32
C VAL A 196 2.33 -10.55 -1.36
N ASP A 197 3.54 -10.85 -1.78
CA ASP A 197 4.07 -12.20 -1.95
C ASP A 197 5.15 -12.44 -0.90
N ALA A 198 4.98 -13.45 -0.06
CA ALA A 198 6.03 -13.92 0.83
C ALA A 198 7.06 -14.72 0.04
N TYR A 199 7.89 -14.01 -0.73
CA TYR A 199 8.82 -14.57 -1.69
C TYR A 199 9.77 -15.58 -1.06
N ASN A 200 10.35 -15.23 0.10
CA ASN A 200 11.16 -16.14 0.90
C ASN A 200 11.26 -15.64 2.35
N LEU A 201 10.67 -16.38 3.28
CA LEU A 201 10.78 -16.10 4.72
C LEU A 201 11.73 -17.10 5.39
N ASP A 202 12.74 -16.58 6.08
CA ASP A 202 13.59 -17.39 6.98
C ASP A 202 12.88 -17.69 8.33
N THR A 203 11.68 -17.14 8.52
CA THR A 203 10.80 -17.36 9.68
C THR A 203 9.47 -17.98 9.24
N SER A 204 8.62 -18.41 10.19
CA SER A 204 7.34 -19.05 9.86
C SER A 204 6.33 -18.12 9.21
N ASP A 205 6.41 -16.83 9.54
CA ASP A 205 5.48 -15.80 9.11
C ASP A 205 6.10 -14.40 9.26
N GLN A 206 5.51 -13.43 8.56
CA GLN A 206 5.87 -12.02 8.67
C GLN A 206 4.61 -11.18 8.76
N GLN A 207 4.57 -10.25 9.71
CA GLN A 207 3.56 -9.20 9.74
C GLN A 207 3.97 -8.03 8.85
N PHE A 208 3.02 -7.49 8.09
CA PHE A 208 3.24 -6.31 7.27
C PHE A 208 2.11 -5.29 7.42
N SER A 209 2.39 -4.07 6.95
CA SER A 209 1.39 -3.05 6.71
C SER A 209 1.43 -2.64 5.24
N LEU A 210 0.26 -2.48 4.64
CA LEU A 210 0.10 -2.00 3.26
C LEU A 210 -0.77 -0.76 3.26
N VAL A 211 -0.28 0.29 2.60
CA VAL A 211 -1.04 1.53 2.39
C VAL A 211 -1.20 1.76 0.91
N MET A 212 -2.45 1.83 0.45
CA MET A 212 -2.78 2.24 -0.91
C MET A 212 -3.44 3.61 -0.87
N SER A 213 -3.08 4.49 -1.82
CA SER A 213 -3.74 5.80 -1.95
C SER A 213 -3.98 6.16 -3.41
N GLY A 214 -5.13 6.75 -3.68
CA GLY A 214 -5.53 7.13 -5.03
C GLY A 214 -7.00 7.53 -5.05
N CYS A 215 -7.63 7.45 -6.21
CA CYS A 215 -9.07 7.68 -6.36
C CYS A 215 -9.74 6.37 -6.73
N PHE A 216 -10.11 5.60 -5.72
CA PHE A 216 -10.65 4.27 -5.91
C PHE A 216 -11.66 3.90 -4.83
N ASN A 217 -12.56 2.97 -5.17
CA ASN A 217 -13.27 2.14 -4.22
C ASN A 217 -12.42 0.91 -3.91
N PHE A 218 -12.74 0.24 -2.81
CA PHE A 218 -12.26 -1.10 -2.52
C PHE A 218 -13.41 -1.85 -1.84
N ASP A 219 -13.62 -3.10 -2.23
CA ASP A 219 -14.66 -3.96 -1.66
C ASP A 219 -14.18 -4.59 -0.34
N GLY A 220 -15.15 -4.85 0.56
CA GLY A 220 -14.91 -5.41 1.88
C GLY A 220 -15.04 -4.38 3.00
N GLN A 221 -15.30 -4.84 4.23
CA GLN A 221 -14.82 -4.08 5.37
C GLN A 221 -13.31 -3.94 5.19
N ASP A 222 -12.73 -2.78 5.49
CA ASP A 222 -11.28 -2.77 5.65
C ASP A 222 -10.86 -3.80 6.73
N ASP A 223 -9.58 -4.15 6.83
CA ASP A 223 -9.11 -5.16 7.78
C ASP A 223 -9.37 -4.78 9.26
N PHE A 224 -9.93 -3.59 9.51
CA PHE A 224 -10.39 -3.09 10.80
C PHE A 224 -11.91 -3.21 11.02
N GLY A 225 -12.64 -3.75 10.05
CA GLY A 225 -14.08 -3.98 10.16
C GLY A 225 -14.97 -2.79 9.78
N PHE A 226 -14.44 -1.72 9.19
CA PHE A 226 -15.26 -0.56 8.80
C PHE A 226 -15.91 -0.75 7.44
N ALA A 227 -17.22 -0.47 7.37
CA ALA A 227 -17.94 -0.38 6.12
C ALA A 227 -17.42 0.82 5.30
N VAL A 228 -16.70 0.52 4.23
CA VAL A 228 -16.31 1.46 3.18
C VAL A 228 -17.50 1.60 2.21
N PRO A 229 -17.69 2.72 1.48
CA PRO A 229 -18.76 2.80 0.48
C PRO A 229 -18.56 1.77 -0.64
N SER A 230 -19.10 0.56 -0.46
CA SER A 230 -19.16 -0.46 -1.49
C SER A 230 -20.29 -0.12 -2.47
N ARG A 231 -20.11 -0.50 -3.72
CA ARG A 231 -21.21 -0.44 -4.71
C ARG A 231 -22.39 -1.27 -4.16
N ALA A 232 -23.60 -0.73 -4.28
CA ALA A 232 -24.80 -1.56 -4.09
C ALA A 232 -24.79 -2.66 -5.15
N GLY A 233 -24.45 -3.90 -4.75
CA GLY A 233 -24.54 -5.07 -5.62
C GLY A 233 -23.51 -6.15 -5.32
N ARG A 234 -23.94 -7.18 -4.58
CA ARG A 234 -23.32 -8.50 -4.38
C ARG A 234 -21.99 -8.53 -3.62
N SER A 235 -22.12 -8.59 -2.30
CA SER A 235 -21.14 -9.27 -1.44
C SER A 235 -21.12 -10.77 -1.80
N LEU A 236 -20.03 -11.24 -2.40
CA LEU A 236 -19.61 -12.63 -2.23
C LEU A 236 -18.59 -12.63 -1.10
N LEU A 237 -19.05 -12.95 0.11
CA LEU A 237 -18.15 -13.33 1.20
C LEU A 237 -17.40 -14.59 0.78
N LEU A 238 -16.10 -14.49 0.54
CA LEU A 238 -15.17 -15.56 0.86
C LEU A 238 -14.25 -15.06 1.96
N ALA A 239 -14.54 -15.50 3.19
CA ALA A 239 -13.57 -15.47 4.26
C ALA A 239 -12.38 -16.39 3.88
N PRO A 240 -11.14 -16.06 4.26
CA PRO A 240 -9.99 -16.92 4.01
C PRO A 240 -10.02 -18.06 5.02
N ALA A 241 -10.67 -19.17 4.66
CA ALA A 241 -10.52 -20.43 5.37
C ALA A 241 -10.68 -21.61 4.41
N ALA A 242 -9.62 -22.40 4.33
CA ALA A 242 -9.56 -23.77 3.82
C ALA A 242 -9.79 -23.97 2.31
N MET A 243 -8.71 -23.79 1.53
CA MET A 243 -8.56 -24.51 0.26
C MET A 243 -7.71 -25.76 0.51
N ALA A 244 -8.34 -26.76 1.11
CA ALA A 244 -7.79 -28.11 1.21
C ALA A 244 -8.87 -29.15 0.91
N ALA A 245 -8.57 -29.95 -0.11
CA ALA A 245 -9.13 -31.26 -0.44
C ALA A 245 -10.48 -31.35 -1.19
N LEU A 246 -10.52 -32.40 -2.03
CA LEU A 246 -11.64 -33.06 -2.74
C LEU A 246 -11.81 -32.59 -4.21
N LEU A 247 -11.70 -33.40 -5.26
CA LEU A 247 -11.67 -34.86 -5.41
C LEU A 247 -10.92 -35.25 -6.70
N SER A 248 -9.95 -36.17 -6.60
CA SER A 248 -9.67 -37.13 -7.65
C SER A 248 -10.59 -38.32 -7.41
N ALA A 249 -11.47 -38.67 -8.36
CA ALA A 249 -11.96 -40.03 -8.54
C ALA A 249 -12.68 -40.19 -9.90
N ALA A 250 -11.94 -40.84 -10.81
CA ALA A 250 -12.38 -41.88 -11.72
C ALA A 250 -13.52 -41.61 -12.72
N PHE A 251 -13.08 -41.36 -13.96
CA PHE A 251 -13.55 -42.09 -15.14
C PHE A 251 -13.78 -43.58 -14.82
N PHE A 252 -14.94 -44.13 -15.15
CA PHE A 252 -15.06 -45.28 -16.06
C PHE A 252 -16.52 -45.42 -16.52
N ILE A 253 -16.69 -45.43 -17.85
CA ILE A 253 -17.91 -45.81 -18.57
C ILE A 253 -17.75 -47.29 -18.96
N ILE A 254 -18.89 -47.98 -19.03
CA ILE A 254 -19.19 -49.39 -19.36
C ILE A 254 -19.28 -50.31 -18.14
#